data_AF-A0AA40DDX0-F1
#
_entry.id   AF-A0AA40DDX0-F1
#
_cell.length_a   1.000
_cell.length_b   1.000
_cell.length_c   1.000
_cell.angle_alpha   90.00
_cell.angle_beta   90.00
_cell.angle_gamma   90.00
#
_symmetry.space_group_name_H-M   'P 1'
#
loop_
_entity.id
_entity.type
_entity.pdbx_description
1 polymer ?
#
loop_
_entity_poly.entity_id
_entity_poly.type
_entity_poly.pdbx_seq_one_letter_code
_entity_poly.pdbx_strand_id
1 'polypeptide(L)'
;MSSTAGPQIPFPHGTGEYAYYEKLQHVVRSRLPGMKPRVLVITDIEQDYDDLLAIIFLSEMHRMGAIELAGCVANHHPADKRARFLRTTLDCLNLQHVPVAIGTKGASDISAHAPDLYYGLKNTKFDDYAERKNTPPLSGEELISFLADQSGKAQTPGEPPKQKLTVLLISSLQDISEAFDRWKSIPGAPFPTEKFDKFVSQGGYKLEGGNLWPEMGMTNNKFHRQAAKNYTRTLQGCRLKSDAWSREAAKAARLEGSFFQKLFQLGPIGAHLEWMWLRQEFKFYYDPLNDPYMPNLDVGWYLNTRLNLDRESDLFLQFADSMPSFQEVVPLIKVIAYDCCAAVGAVGDDFMKAFHVLDPSKQKQPSGQNPKEKDSSEQEKLFNSNKTIHRVFGRTRDDMGGINTDQLAKVMEVFILGGLLTTKDHAEQLLQNNGLSTTKPDHEPMRYKNTLENWEHDRQQPLIIEAKNCWKELQVLKDKQADAQDSLELARIAKSHERVRQAENTLNEVVGKQTKAEIALNAAIGRIEEDKARGPERRLRGEYDSSTPELFGAPYELLYQREVLGRRG
;
A
#
# COMPACT_ATOMS: atom_id res chain seq x y z
N MET A 1 -10.88 -37.79 -17.00
CA MET A 1 -11.49 -38.13 -15.71
C MET A 1 -10.96 -37.14 -14.69
N SER A 2 -11.76 -36.13 -14.32
CA SER A 2 -11.36 -35.15 -13.29
C SER A 2 -11.35 -35.88 -11.94
N SER A 3 -10.19 -35.96 -11.31
CA SER A 3 -10.08 -36.46 -9.94
C SER A 3 -11.01 -35.64 -9.05
N THR A 4 -12.00 -36.30 -8.45
CA THR A 4 -12.90 -35.70 -7.45
C THR A 4 -12.21 -35.40 -6.12
N ALA A 5 -10.92 -35.73 -5.98
CA ALA A 5 -10.15 -35.38 -4.80
C ALA A 5 -10.04 -33.85 -4.70
N GLY A 6 -10.53 -33.30 -3.58
CA GLY A 6 -10.37 -31.88 -3.27
C GLY A 6 -8.89 -31.48 -3.17
N PRO A 7 -8.61 -30.16 -3.11
CA PRO A 7 -7.24 -29.67 -3.01
C PRO A 7 -6.54 -30.25 -1.78
N GLN A 8 -5.30 -30.70 -1.97
CA GLN A 8 -4.46 -31.25 -0.91
C GLN A 8 -4.16 -30.19 0.16
N ILE A 9 -4.19 -30.61 1.43
CA ILE A 9 -3.82 -29.77 2.57
C ILE A 9 -2.29 -29.82 2.74
N PRO A 10 -1.59 -28.67 2.82
CA PRO A 10 -0.12 -28.62 2.88
C PRO A 10 0.48 -28.96 4.25
N PHE A 11 -0.34 -29.38 5.21
CA PHE A 11 0.06 -29.66 6.58
C PHE A 11 -0.13 -31.14 6.91
N PRO A 12 0.69 -31.72 7.80
CA PRO A 12 0.49 -33.08 8.27
C PRO A 12 -0.87 -33.25 8.96
N HIS A 13 -1.50 -34.41 8.78
CA HIS A 13 -2.76 -34.71 9.46
C HIS A 13 -2.59 -34.64 10.99
N GLY A 14 -3.55 -34.01 11.67
CA GLY A 14 -3.57 -33.88 13.13
C GLY A 14 -2.86 -32.65 13.70
N THR A 15 -2.22 -31.80 12.89
CA THR A 15 -1.69 -30.52 13.37
C THR A 15 -2.81 -29.47 13.53
N GLY A 16 -2.53 -28.40 14.29
CA GLY A 16 -3.45 -27.28 14.43
C GLY A 16 -3.75 -26.60 13.09
N GLU A 17 -2.73 -26.43 12.25
CA GLU A 17 -2.85 -25.87 10.90
C GLU A 17 -3.76 -26.74 10.01
N TYR A 18 -3.62 -28.06 10.07
CA TYR A 18 -4.48 -28.98 9.34
C TYR A 18 -5.96 -28.82 9.71
N ALA A 19 -6.27 -28.64 11.00
CA ALA A 19 -7.64 -28.41 11.46
C ALA A 19 -8.26 -27.11 10.90
N TYR A 20 -7.45 -26.06 10.69
CA TYR A 20 -7.93 -24.83 10.01
C TYR A 20 -8.33 -25.12 8.55
N TYR A 21 -7.62 -26.00 7.86
CA TYR A 21 -7.96 -26.41 6.50
C TYR A 21 -9.21 -27.28 6.42
N GLU A 22 -9.39 -28.21 7.35
CA GLU A 22 -10.64 -28.98 7.42
C GLU A 22 -11.85 -28.06 7.66
N LYS A 23 -11.67 -27.07 8.53
CA LYS A 23 -12.67 -26.02 8.77
C LYS A 23 -12.95 -25.21 7.51
N LEU A 24 -11.92 -24.85 6.74
CA LEU A 24 -12.08 -24.16 5.45
C LEU A 24 -12.84 -25.02 4.45
N GLN A 25 -12.49 -26.31 4.33
CA GLN A 25 -13.22 -27.24 3.45
C GLN A 25 -14.69 -27.36 3.85
N HIS A 26 -15.01 -27.33 5.15
CA HIS A 26 -16.38 -27.29 5.61
C HIS A 26 -17.11 -26.00 5.16
N VAL A 27 -16.48 -24.83 5.33
CA VAL A 27 -17.03 -23.55 4.82
C VAL A 27 -17.31 -23.64 3.31
N VAL A 28 -16.34 -24.10 2.53
CA VAL A 28 -16.47 -24.23 1.08
C VAL A 28 -17.60 -25.18 0.69
N ARG A 29 -17.73 -26.34 1.35
CA ARG A 29 -18.82 -27.30 1.09
C ARG A 29 -20.19 -26.80 1.54
N SER A 30 -20.25 -25.91 2.52
CA SER A 30 -21.51 -25.34 3.03
C SER A 30 -22.10 -24.25 2.12
N ARG A 31 -21.30 -23.71 1.19
CA ARG A 31 -21.76 -22.71 0.23
C ARG A 31 -22.56 -23.37 -0.88
N LEU A 32 -23.70 -22.76 -1.23
CA LEU A 32 -24.44 -23.18 -2.41
C LEU A 32 -23.61 -22.93 -3.68
N PRO A 33 -23.82 -23.71 -4.76
CA PRO A 33 -23.24 -23.41 -6.07
C PRO A 33 -23.50 -21.95 -6.45
N GLY A 34 -22.46 -21.23 -6.88
CA GLY A 34 -22.58 -19.82 -7.20
C GLY A 34 -22.50 -18.86 -6.00
N MET A 35 -22.29 -19.31 -4.76
CA MET A 35 -22.10 -18.42 -3.60
C MET A 35 -20.64 -18.09 -3.25
N LYS A 36 -19.68 -18.70 -3.95
CA LYS A 36 -18.26 -18.37 -3.79
C LYS A 36 -17.99 -16.91 -4.19
N PRO A 37 -17.36 -16.08 -3.34
CA PRO A 37 -17.02 -14.72 -3.73
C PRO A 37 -16.06 -14.67 -4.93
N ARG A 38 -16.36 -13.80 -5.89
CA ARG A 38 -15.46 -13.44 -6.99
C ARG A 38 -14.73 -12.17 -6.61
N VAL A 39 -13.42 -12.21 -6.45
CA VAL A 39 -12.62 -11.11 -5.88
C VAL A 39 -11.78 -10.47 -6.98
N LEU A 40 -11.98 -9.18 -7.20
CA LEU A 40 -11.07 -8.31 -7.93
C LEU A 40 -10.19 -7.57 -6.90
N VAL A 41 -8.88 -7.52 -7.13
CA VAL A 41 -7.93 -6.81 -6.27
C VAL A 41 -7.37 -5.58 -6.97
N ILE A 42 -7.33 -4.43 -6.30
CA ILE A 42 -6.57 -3.24 -6.71
C ILE A 42 -5.47 -3.00 -5.66
N THR A 43 -4.22 -3.01 -6.11
CA THR A 43 -3.02 -3.13 -5.26
C THR A 43 -1.87 -2.27 -5.78
N ASP A 44 -1.01 -1.79 -4.88
CA ASP A 44 0.28 -1.15 -5.15
C ASP A 44 1.42 -2.06 -4.71
N ILE A 45 1.31 -3.35 -5.07
CA ILE A 45 2.30 -4.38 -4.80
C ILE A 45 3.73 -3.93 -5.14
N GLU A 46 4.68 -4.44 -4.36
CA GLU A 46 6.10 -4.06 -4.39
C GLU A 46 6.36 -2.65 -3.84
N GLN A 47 5.41 -2.00 -3.15
CA GLN A 47 5.69 -0.81 -2.33
C GLN A 47 6.29 -1.21 -0.98
N ASP A 48 5.64 -2.18 -0.33
CA ASP A 48 6.11 -2.87 0.87
C ASP A 48 5.68 -4.35 0.82
N TYR A 49 5.84 -5.07 1.94
CA TYR A 49 5.55 -6.50 2.00
C TYR A 49 4.04 -6.84 2.10
N ASP A 50 3.18 -5.87 2.38
CA ASP A 50 1.81 -6.10 2.83
C ASP A 50 0.89 -6.62 1.72
N ASP A 51 0.89 -5.98 0.55
CA ASP A 51 0.16 -6.45 -0.63
C ASP A 51 0.54 -7.88 -1.00
N LEU A 52 1.82 -8.23 -0.92
CA LEU A 52 2.30 -9.56 -1.28
C LEU A 52 1.79 -10.62 -0.30
N LEU A 53 1.72 -10.33 1.01
CA LEU A 53 1.06 -11.20 1.98
C LEU A 53 -0.43 -11.40 1.64
N ALA A 54 -1.14 -10.32 1.28
CA ALA A 54 -2.53 -10.36 0.88
C ALA A 54 -2.74 -11.23 -0.38
N ILE A 55 -1.87 -11.10 -1.39
CA ILE A 55 -1.93 -11.90 -2.62
C ILE A 55 -1.67 -13.39 -2.34
N ILE A 56 -0.69 -13.73 -1.50
CA ILE A 56 -0.44 -15.13 -1.12
C ILE A 56 -1.65 -15.71 -0.39
N PHE A 57 -2.21 -14.98 0.58
CA PHE A 57 -3.42 -15.39 1.28
C PHE A 57 -4.59 -15.64 0.30
N LEU A 58 -4.86 -14.70 -0.62
CA LEU A 58 -5.92 -14.84 -1.61
C LEU A 58 -5.66 -15.97 -2.61
N SER A 59 -4.40 -16.22 -2.96
CA SER A 59 -4.04 -17.35 -3.82
C SER A 59 -4.42 -18.68 -3.19
N GLU A 60 -4.20 -18.81 -1.88
CA GLU A 60 -4.55 -20.00 -1.15
C GLU A 60 -6.07 -20.16 -1.01
N MET A 61 -6.78 -19.06 -0.76
CA MET A 61 -8.25 -19.07 -0.76
C MET A 61 -8.81 -19.45 -2.14
N HIS A 62 -8.18 -19.02 -3.24
CA HIS A 62 -8.55 -19.43 -4.59
C HIS A 62 -8.33 -20.93 -4.80
N ARG A 63 -7.15 -21.44 -4.46
CA ARG A 63 -6.77 -22.86 -4.59
C ARG A 63 -7.72 -23.77 -3.81
N MET A 64 -8.10 -23.35 -2.60
CA MET A 64 -9.02 -24.09 -1.74
C MET A 64 -10.50 -23.97 -2.15
N GLY A 65 -10.81 -23.17 -3.18
CA GLY A 65 -12.19 -22.94 -3.65
C GLY A 65 -13.00 -22.02 -2.72
N ALA A 66 -12.36 -21.33 -1.79
CA ALA A 66 -12.98 -20.35 -0.91
C ALA A 66 -13.22 -19.01 -1.62
N ILE A 67 -12.47 -18.68 -2.67
CA ILE A 67 -12.82 -17.56 -3.55
C ILE A 67 -12.56 -17.93 -5.01
N GLU A 68 -13.01 -17.09 -5.91
CA GLU A 68 -12.42 -16.95 -7.25
C GLU A 68 -11.70 -15.61 -7.28
N LEU A 69 -10.38 -15.62 -7.19
CA LEU A 69 -9.57 -14.48 -7.62
C LEU A 69 -9.79 -14.23 -9.12
N ALA A 70 -10.60 -13.21 -9.44
CA ALA A 70 -11.12 -12.95 -10.77
C ALA A 70 -10.19 -12.07 -11.62
N GLY A 71 -9.34 -11.27 -10.98
CA GLY A 71 -8.34 -10.42 -11.63
C GLY A 71 -7.66 -9.49 -10.65
N CYS A 72 -6.57 -8.87 -11.08
CA CYS A 72 -5.84 -7.89 -10.30
C CYS A 72 -5.48 -6.65 -11.13
N VAL A 73 -5.53 -5.48 -10.52
CA VAL A 73 -5.09 -4.20 -11.07
C VAL A 73 -3.92 -3.70 -10.23
N ALA A 74 -2.73 -3.59 -10.82
CA ALA A 74 -1.57 -3.02 -10.15
C ALA A 74 -1.48 -1.53 -10.50
N ASN A 75 -1.70 -0.65 -9.52
CA ASN A 75 -1.57 0.80 -9.68
C ASN A 75 -0.34 1.33 -8.94
N HIS A 76 -0.27 2.66 -8.77
CA HIS A 76 0.91 3.42 -8.32
C HIS A 76 2.03 3.46 -9.35
N HIS A 77 2.62 4.63 -9.56
CA HIS A 77 3.72 4.76 -10.50
C HIS A 77 5.01 4.08 -9.98
N PRO A 78 5.80 3.41 -10.84
CA PRO A 78 5.48 2.88 -12.18
C PRO A 78 4.55 1.64 -12.16
N ALA A 79 3.30 1.85 -12.57
CA ALA A 79 2.24 0.82 -12.52
C ALA A 79 2.53 -0.37 -13.45
N ASP A 80 3.21 -0.11 -14.57
CA ASP A 80 3.60 -1.14 -15.52
C ASP A 80 4.62 -2.12 -14.91
N LYS A 81 5.51 -1.63 -14.05
CA LYS A 81 6.49 -2.44 -13.34
C LYS A 81 5.80 -3.30 -12.30
N ARG A 82 4.94 -2.69 -11.48
CA ARG A 82 4.15 -3.38 -10.45
C ARG A 82 3.24 -4.45 -11.06
N ALA A 83 2.65 -4.20 -12.22
CA ALA A 83 1.87 -5.20 -12.96
C ALA A 83 2.72 -6.39 -13.44
N ARG A 84 3.97 -6.16 -13.88
CA ARG A 84 4.90 -7.26 -14.23
C ARG A 84 5.27 -8.07 -12.99
N PHE A 85 5.64 -7.41 -11.90
CA PHE A 85 5.93 -8.07 -10.64
C PHE A 85 4.73 -8.92 -10.16
N LEU A 86 3.52 -8.37 -10.23
CA LEU A 86 2.30 -9.09 -9.87
C LEU A 86 2.04 -10.30 -10.77
N ARG A 87 2.24 -10.16 -12.08
CA ARG A 87 2.10 -11.28 -13.04
C ARG A 87 3.07 -12.41 -12.70
N THR A 88 4.34 -12.11 -12.50
CA THR A 88 5.36 -13.09 -12.10
C THR A 88 5.01 -13.76 -10.78
N THR A 89 4.56 -12.98 -9.80
CA THR A 89 4.13 -13.48 -8.49
C THR A 89 2.97 -14.46 -8.63
N LEU A 90 1.93 -14.10 -9.38
CA LEU A 90 0.79 -14.98 -9.62
C LEU A 90 1.19 -16.24 -10.40
N ASP A 91 2.14 -16.15 -11.33
CA ASP A 91 2.65 -17.33 -12.04
C ASP A 91 3.41 -18.27 -11.10
N CYS A 92 4.21 -17.73 -10.18
CA CYS A 92 4.86 -18.48 -9.12
C CYS A 92 3.86 -19.10 -8.12
N LEU A 93 2.68 -18.49 -7.95
CA LEU A 93 1.58 -19.02 -7.13
C LEU A 93 0.65 -19.97 -7.92
N ASN A 94 1.03 -20.36 -9.14
CA ASN A 94 0.25 -21.21 -10.04
C ASN A 94 -1.14 -20.64 -10.40
N LEU A 95 -1.19 -19.32 -10.64
CA LEU A 95 -2.37 -18.54 -10.99
C LEU A 95 -2.21 -17.82 -12.35
N GLN A 96 -1.62 -18.50 -13.33
CA GLN A 96 -1.35 -17.97 -14.67
C GLN A 96 -2.64 -17.54 -15.41
N HIS A 97 -3.80 -18.08 -15.01
CA HIS A 97 -5.11 -17.76 -15.59
C HIS A 97 -5.74 -16.47 -15.05
N VAL A 98 -5.29 -15.95 -13.91
CA VAL A 98 -5.87 -14.75 -13.30
C VAL A 98 -5.38 -13.51 -14.06
N PRO A 99 -6.22 -12.70 -14.72
CA PRO A 99 -5.74 -11.55 -15.49
C PRO A 99 -5.13 -10.47 -14.60
N VAL A 100 -4.06 -9.82 -15.09
CA VAL A 100 -3.42 -8.67 -14.46
C VAL A 100 -3.50 -7.47 -15.41
N ALA A 101 -3.95 -6.34 -14.89
CA ALA A 101 -4.03 -5.08 -15.63
C ALA A 101 -3.05 -4.03 -15.06
N ILE A 102 -2.62 -3.13 -15.94
CA ILE A 102 -1.85 -1.94 -15.59
C ILE A 102 -2.83 -0.87 -15.15
N GLY A 103 -2.80 -0.52 -13.87
CA GLY A 103 -3.64 0.51 -13.29
C GLY A 103 -3.12 1.92 -13.53
N THR A 104 -3.79 2.86 -12.89
CA THR A 104 -3.41 4.28 -12.91
C THR A 104 -2.11 4.54 -12.15
N LYS A 105 -1.63 5.79 -12.21
CA LYS A 105 -0.45 6.23 -11.47
C LYS A 105 -0.70 6.33 -9.96
N GLY A 106 -1.94 6.22 -9.51
CA GLY A 106 -2.34 6.16 -8.11
C GLY A 106 -2.23 7.46 -7.32
N ALA A 107 -1.54 8.47 -7.83
CA ALA A 107 -1.33 9.73 -7.13
C ALA A 107 -1.68 10.94 -8.01
N SER A 108 -2.27 11.99 -7.42
CA SER A 108 -2.54 13.24 -8.12
C SER A 108 -1.27 14.05 -8.42
N ASP A 109 -0.22 13.88 -7.60
CA ASP A 109 1.09 14.50 -7.80
C ASP A 109 2.20 13.48 -7.55
N ILE A 110 2.75 12.93 -8.63
CA ILE A 110 3.83 11.93 -8.58
C ILE A 110 5.09 12.52 -7.95
N SER A 111 5.37 13.81 -8.20
CA SER A 111 6.61 14.42 -7.74
C SER A 111 6.62 14.59 -6.23
N ALA A 112 5.48 14.95 -5.64
CA ALA A 112 5.30 15.03 -4.20
C ALA A 112 5.38 13.67 -3.49
N HIS A 113 5.11 12.58 -4.21
CA HIS A 113 5.07 11.22 -3.66
C HIS A 113 6.21 10.32 -4.16
N ALA A 114 7.20 10.86 -4.88
CA ALA A 114 8.27 10.06 -5.46
C ALA A 114 9.01 9.16 -4.44
N PRO A 115 9.37 9.64 -3.23
CA PRO A 115 10.04 8.77 -2.25
C PRO A 115 9.21 7.53 -1.88
N ASP A 116 7.89 7.68 -1.74
CA ASP A 116 6.97 6.59 -1.39
C ASP A 116 6.76 5.65 -2.59
N LEU A 117 6.62 6.20 -3.79
CA LEU A 117 6.29 5.45 -5.00
C LEU A 117 7.41 4.54 -5.51
N TYR A 118 8.67 4.85 -5.21
CA TYR A 118 9.84 4.09 -5.69
C TYR A 118 10.52 3.24 -4.61
N TYR A 119 10.03 3.25 -3.37
CA TYR A 119 10.74 2.67 -2.22
C TYR A 119 11.01 1.16 -2.36
N GLY A 120 10.02 0.37 -2.81
CA GLY A 120 10.11 -1.10 -2.86
C GLY A 120 10.54 -1.71 -4.21
N LEU A 121 10.60 -0.93 -5.29
CA LEU A 121 10.81 -1.39 -6.67
C LEU A 121 12.25 -1.80 -7.04
N LYS A 122 12.91 -2.57 -6.19
CA LYS A 122 14.32 -2.97 -6.38
C LYS A 122 14.52 -4.44 -6.73
N ASN A 123 13.44 -5.22 -6.88
CA ASN A 123 13.57 -6.61 -7.29
C ASN A 123 13.58 -6.72 -8.83
N THR A 124 14.77 -6.78 -9.41
CA THR A 124 14.92 -6.95 -10.87
C THR A 124 14.61 -8.37 -11.35
N LYS A 125 14.73 -9.40 -10.49
CA LYS A 125 14.52 -10.81 -10.90
C LYS A 125 13.08 -11.09 -11.32
N PHE A 126 12.12 -10.45 -10.65
CA PHE A 126 10.69 -10.65 -10.95
C PHE A 126 10.23 -9.82 -12.15
N ASP A 127 10.94 -8.73 -12.46
CA ASP A 127 10.63 -7.85 -13.59
C ASP A 127 10.86 -8.52 -14.95
N ASP A 128 11.92 -9.33 -15.06
CA ASP A 128 12.37 -9.96 -16.31
C ASP A 128 11.56 -11.21 -16.69
N TYR A 129 10.81 -11.78 -15.75
CA TYR A 129 10.08 -13.04 -15.96
C TYR A 129 8.80 -12.88 -16.79
N ALA A 130 8.13 -11.72 -16.73
CA ALA A 130 6.84 -11.53 -17.37
C ALA A 130 6.99 -11.48 -18.90
N GLU A 131 7.11 -12.65 -19.54
CA GLU A 131 7.00 -12.80 -20.98
C GLU A 131 5.68 -12.16 -21.39
N ARG A 132 5.78 -11.05 -22.13
CA ARG A 132 4.64 -10.50 -22.84
C ARG A 132 4.26 -11.53 -23.91
N LYS A 133 3.33 -12.43 -23.57
CA LYS A 133 2.47 -13.01 -24.61
C LYS A 133 2.00 -11.83 -25.48
N ASN A 134 1.95 -12.00 -26.80
CA ASN A 134 1.69 -10.94 -27.80
C ASN A 134 0.36 -10.15 -27.62
N THR A 135 -0.36 -10.35 -26.53
CA THR A 135 -1.56 -9.61 -26.15
C THR A 135 -1.16 -8.32 -25.42
N PRO A 136 -1.64 -7.15 -25.89
CA PRO A 136 -1.47 -5.90 -25.17
C PRO A 136 -2.00 -6.01 -23.73
N PRO A 137 -1.31 -5.41 -22.74
CA PRO A 137 -1.80 -5.40 -21.37
C PRO A 137 -3.11 -4.61 -21.29
N LEU A 138 -4.09 -5.13 -20.54
CA LEU A 138 -5.31 -4.40 -20.23
C LEU A 138 -4.99 -3.22 -19.30
N SER A 139 -5.71 -2.12 -19.48
CA SER A 139 -5.79 -1.07 -18.46
C SER A 139 -6.66 -1.53 -17.28
N GLY A 140 -6.44 -0.93 -16.11
CA GLY A 140 -7.23 -1.22 -14.90
C GLY A 140 -8.73 -1.05 -15.14
N GLU A 141 -9.11 0.02 -15.82
CA GLU A 141 -10.50 0.33 -16.16
C GLU A 141 -11.15 -0.71 -17.08
N GLU A 142 -10.43 -1.18 -18.11
CA GLU A 142 -10.90 -2.24 -19.02
C GLU A 142 -11.16 -3.54 -18.27
N LEU A 143 -10.24 -3.94 -17.38
CA LEU A 143 -10.40 -5.15 -16.59
C LEU A 143 -11.57 -5.03 -15.59
N ILE A 144 -11.70 -3.89 -14.90
CA ILE A 144 -12.82 -3.63 -13.98
C ILE A 144 -14.15 -3.76 -14.73
N SER A 145 -14.27 -3.13 -15.89
CA SER A 145 -15.49 -3.15 -16.71
C SER A 145 -15.80 -4.55 -17.21
N PHE A 146 -14.80 -5.27 -17.73
CA PHE A 146 -14.93 -6.63 -18.21
C PHE A 146 -15.45 -7.59 -17.11
N LEU A 147 -14.86 -7.55 -15.92
CA LEU A 147 -15.27 -8.41 -14.80
C LEU A 147 -16.64 -8.03 -14.26
N ALA A 148 -16.96 -6.73 -14.20
CA ALA A 148 -18.30 -6.28 -13.84
C ALA A 148 -19.34 -6.82 -14.84
N ASP A 149 -19.11 -6.70 -16.14
CA ASP A 149 -20.04 -7.18 -17.18
C ASP A 149 -20.24 -8.71 -17.17
N GLN A 150 -19.25 -9.45 -16.68
CA GLN A 150 -19.39 -10.87 -16.39
C GLN A 150 -20.21 -11.17 -15.12
N SER A 151 -20.69 -10.17 -14.38
CA SER A 151 -21.38 -10.34 -13.10
C SER A 151 -22.89 -10.00 -13.21
N GLY A 152 -23.73 -10.63 -12.38
CA GLY A 152 -25.07 -10.12 -12.07
C GLY A 152 -26.28 -10.56 -12.93
N LYS A 153 -26.12 -11.30 -14.05
CA LYS A 153 -27.28 -11.84 -14.81
C LYS A 153 -27.07 -13.29 -15.25
N ALA A 154 -28.01 -14.17 -14.89
CA ALA A 154 -28.15 -15.48 -15.53
C ALA A 154 -28.37 -15.26 -17.04
N GLN A 155 -27.61 -15.93 -17.91
CA GLN A 155 -27.75 -15.73 -19.35
C GLN A 155 -28.98 -16.43 -19.90
N THR A 156 -29.44 -17.49 -19.23
CA THR A 156 -30.62 -18.26 -19.63
C THR A 156 -31.54 -18.57 -18.43
N PRO A 157 -32.86 -18.71 -18.65
CA PRO A 157 -33.77 -19.24 -17.63
C PRO A 157 -33.32 -20.63 -17.18
N GLY A 158 -32.98 -20.78 -15.90
CA GLY A 158 -32.50 -22.04 -15.32
C GLY A 158 -30.98 -22.09 -15.07
N GLU A 159 -30.20 -21.13 -15.58
CA GLU A 159 -28.82 -20.97 -15.15
C GLU A 159 -28.76 -20.36 -13.74
N PRO A 160 -27.80 -20.80 -12.89
CA PRO A 160 -27.56 -20.14 -11.62
C PRO A 160 -27.20 -18.67 -11.87
N PRO A 161 -27.68 -17.74 -11.03
CA PRO A 161 -27.35 -16.34 -11.16
C PRO A 161 -25.84 -16.14 -11.18
N LYS A 162 -25.34 -15.37 -12.15
CA LYS A 162 -23.92 -15.03 -12.19
C LYS A 162 -23.50 -14.36 -10.90
N GLN A 163 -22.40 -14.86 -10.35
CA GLN A 163 -21.77 -14.33 -9.16
C GLN A 163 -21.46 -12.84 -9.30
N LYS A 164 -21.77 -12.11 -8.23
CA LYS A 164 -21.45 -10.70 -8.10
C LYS A 164 -19.97 -10.51 -7.72
N LEU A 165 -19.42 -9.36 -8.08
CA LEU A 165 -18.02 -9.03 -7.84
C LEU A 165 -17.82 -8.42 -6.44
N THR A 166 -16.87 -8.97 -5.69
CA THR A 166 -16.28 -8.34 -4.50
C THR A 166 -15.03 -7.59 -4.94
N VAL A 167 -14.91 -6.32 -4.57
CA VAL A 167 -13.76 -5.49 -4.95
C VAL A 167 -12.93 -5.20 -3.71
N LEU A 168 -11.72 -5.75 -3.66
CA LEU A 168 -10.72 -5.51 -2.62
C LEU A 168 -9.80 -4.35 -3.06
N LEU A 169 -9.73 -3.33 -2.22
CA LEU A 169 -9.02 -2.07 -2.45
C LEU A 169 -7.95 -1.91 -1.38
N ILE A 170 -6.72 -2.32 -1.71
CA ILE A 170 -5.58 -2.27 -0.79
C ILE A 170 -4.55 -1.21 -1.19
N SER A 171 -4.85 -0.42 -2.22
CA SER A 171 -4.03 0.71 -2.66
C SER A 171 -4.85 1.97 -2.94
N SER A 172 -4.28 2.94 -3.67
CA SER A 172 -5.00 4.13 -4.12
C SER A 172 -6.35 3.80 -4.79
N LEU A 173 -7.34 4.63 -4.49
CA LEU A 173 -8.73 4.50 -4.94
C LEU A 173 -8.96 5.08 -6.36
N GLN A 174 -7.91 5.45 -7.07
CA GLN A 174 -8.02 6.15 -8.36
C GLN A 174 -8.71 5.28 -9.43
N ASP A 175 -8.25 4.06 -9.68
CA ASP A 175 -8.80 3.17 -10.71
C ASP A 175 -10.31 2.91 -10.52
N ILE A 176 -10.75 2.60 -9.29
CA ILE A 176 -12.16 2.36 -9.01
C ILE A 176 -13.00 3.65 -9.09
N SER A 177 -12.42 4.80 -8.72
CA SER A 177 -13.08 6.09 -8.85
C SER A 177 -13.31 6.45 -10.31
N GLU A 178 -12.31 6.23 -11.18
CA GLU A 178 -12.44 6.49 -12.62
C GLU A 178 -13.49 5.57 -13.26
N ALA A 179 -13.52 4.29 -12.88
CA ALA A 179 -14.58 3.37 -13.30
C ALA A 179 -15.98 3.84 -12.87
N PHE A 180 -16.12 4.35 -11.65
CA PHE A 180 -17.39 4.94 -11.18
C PHE A 180 -17.81 6.15 -12.02
N ASP A 181 -16.88 7.04 -12.34
CA ASP A 181 -17.18 8.23 -13.14
C ASP A 181 -17.60 7.86 -14.56
N ARG A 182 -16.98 6.86 -15.17
CA ARG A 182 -17.42 6.32 -16.46
C ARG A 182 -18.82 5.74 -16.42
N TRP A 183 -19.18 4.95 -15.41
CA TRP A 183 -20.54 4.42 -15.33
C TRP A 183 -21.58 5.52 -15.13
N LYS A 184 -21.25 6.58 -14.38
CA LYS A 184 -22.13 7.75 -14.21
C LYS A 184 -22.22 8.63 -15.47
N SER A 185 -21.20 8.61 -16.33
CA SER A 185 -21.17 9.45 -17.54
C SER A 185 -22.02 8.91 -18.68
N ILE A 186 -22.48 7.65 -18.64
CA ILE A 186 -23.32 7.05 -19.68
C ILE A 186 -24.76 7.57 -19.50
N PRO A 187 -25.28 8.43 -20.41
CA PRO A 187 -26.59 9.04 -20.23
C PRO A 187 -27.71 8.01 -20.19
N GLY A 188 -28.55 8.07 -19.15
CA GLY A 188 -29.70 7.20 -18.99
C GLY A 188 -29.39 5.76 -18.50
N ALA A 189 -28.12 5.38 -18.36
CA ALA A 189 -27.76 4.09 -17.80
C ALA A 189 -27.77 4.15 -16.25
N PRO A 190 -28.42 3.20 -15.56
CA PRO A 190 -28.32 3.11 -14.11
C PRO A 190 -26.90 2.70 -13.70
N PHE A 191 -26.45 3.16 -12.53
CA PHE A 191 -25.22 2.65 -11.93
C PHE A 191 -25.37 1.15 -11.67
N PRO A 192 -24.38 0.32 -12.06
CA PRO A 192 -24.53 -1.14 -12.07
C PRO A 192 -24.39 -1.78 -10.68
N THR A 193 -25.20 -1.35 -9.72
CA THR A 193 -25.18 -1.83 -8.33
C THR A 193 -25.39 -3.35 -8.22
N GLU A 194 -26.14 -3.94 -9.15
CA GLU A 194 -26.43 -5.37 -9.19
C GLU A 194 -25.22 -6.24 -9.53
N LYS A 195 -24.17 -5.65 -10.12
CA LYS A 195 -22.93 -6.35 -10.49
C LYS A 195 -21.99 -6.56 -9.31
N PHE A 196 -22.16 -5.82 -8.22
CA PHE A 196 -21.27 -5.83 -7.05
C PHE A 196 -21.91 -6.47 -5.83
N ASP A 197 -21.16 -7.31 -5.12
CA ASP A 197 -21.57 -7.86 -3.84
C ASP A 197 -21.15 -6.93 -2.70
N LYS A 198 -19.86 -6.58 -2.66
CA LYS A 198 -19.24 -5.84 -1.57
C LYS A 198 -17.94 -5.16 -2.00
N PHE A 199 -17.64 -4.01 -1.40
CA PHE A 199 -16.35 -3.34 -1.48
C PHE A 199 -15.60 -3.50 -0.16
N VAL A 200 -14.36 -3.97 -0.19
CA VAL A 200 -13.52 -4.11 1.00
C VAL A 200 -12.30 -3.22 0.81
N SER A 201 -12.02 -2.31 1.74
CA SER A 201 -10.85 -1.44 1.65
C SER A 201 -9.96 -1.55 2.88
N GLN A 202 -8.64 -1.58 2.65
CA GLN A 202 -7.68 -1.17 3.67
C GLN A 202 -7.70 0.36 3.72
N GLY A 203 -7.98 0.90 4.90
CA GLY A 203 -8.38 2.29 5.05
C GLY A 203 -9.76 2.57 4.45
N GLY A 204 -9.94 3.77 3.89
CA GLY A 204 -11.19 4.20 3.27
C GLY A 204 -11.94 5.26 4.07
N TYR A 205 -12.93 4.88 4.86
CA TYR A 205 -13.85 5.84 5.48
C TYR A 205 -14.07 5.60 6.97
N LYS A 206 -14.59 6.63 7.64
CA LYS A 206 -15.20 6.56 8.97
C LYS A 206 -16.71 6.77 8.88
N LEU A 207 -17.42 6.29 9.89
CA LEU A 207 -18.86 6.43 10.05
C LEU A 207 -19.16 7.50 11.10
N GLU A 208 -19.78 8.61 10.70
CA GLU A 208 -20.19 9.69 11.61
C GLU A 208 -21.63 10.12 11.29
N GLY A 209 -22.53 9.99 12.28
CA GLY A 209 -23.94 10.35 12.12
C GLY A 209 -24.65 9.57 11.00
N GLY A 210 -24.26 8.31 10.76
CA GLY A 210 -24.80 7.47 9.68
C GLY A 210 -24.27 7.79 8.28
N ASN A 211 -23.37 8.77 8.15
CA ASN A 211 -22.72 9.13 6.89
C ASN A 211 -21.29 8.59 6.82
N LEU A 212 -20.85 8.29 5.60
CA LEU A 212 -19.48 7.93 5.28
C LEU A 212 -18.65 9.19 5.02
N TRP A 213 -17.50 9.27 5.69
CA TRP A 213 -16.51 10.32 5.47
C TRP A 213 -15.17 9.70 5.12
N PRO A 214 -14.50 10.12 4.04
CA PRO A 214 -13.17 9.60 3.73
C PRO A 214 -12.20 9.96 4.86
N GLU A 215 -11.46 8.97 5.37
CA GLU A 215 -10.46 9.18 6.40
C GLU A 215 -9.15 9.62 5.76
N MET A 216 -9.00 10.93 5.58
CA MET A 216 -7.85 11.53 4.86
C MET A 216 -6.51 11.34 5.57
N GLY A 217 -6.51 10.85 6.82
CA GLY A 217 -5.30 10.41 7.51
C GLY A 217 -4.70 9.10 6.99
N MET A 218 -5.47 8.27 6.29
CA MET A 218 -5.01 6.97 5.76
C MET A 218 -4.19 7.12 4.48
N THR A 219 -3.13 6.33 4.36
CA THR A 219 -2.16 6.39 3.24
C THR A 219 -2.82 6.25 1.87
N ASN A 220 -3.64 5.22 1.66
CA ASN A 220 -4.35 4.97 0.40
C ASN A 220 -5.28 6.12 -0.04
N ASN A 221 -5.82 6.89 0.90
CA ASN A 221 -6.62 8.08 0.60
C ASN A 221 -5.77 9.32 0.28
N LYS A 222 -4.56 9.42 0.86
CA LYS A 222 -3.70 10.59 0.71
C LYS A 222 -3.16 10.73 -0.70
N PHE A 223 -2.80 9.61 -1.35
CA PHE A 223 -2.24 9.62 -2.71
C PHE A 223 -3.19 10.30 -3.72
N HIS A 224 -4.50 10.04 -3.61
CA HIS A 224 -5.49 10.65 -4.49
C HIS A 224 -6.77 11.06 -3.76
N ARG A 225 -6.69 12.17 -2.99
CA ARG A 225 -7.79 12.66 -2.13
C ARG A 225 -9.14 12.82 -2.84
N GLN A 226 -9.13 13.25 -4.10
CA GLN A 226 -10.36 13.43 -4.87
C GLN A 226 -11.03 12.08 -5.21
N ALA A 227 -10.23 11.05 -5.47
CA ALA A 227 -10.74 9.70 -5.74
C ALA A 227 -11.32 9.09 -4.47
N ALA A 228 -10.66 9.28 -3.32
CA ALA A 228 -11.20 8.87 -2.02
C ALA A 228 -12.56 9.51 -1.70
N LYS A 229 -12.73 10.81 -2.02
CA LYS A 229 -14.03 11.49 -1.90
C LYS A 229 -15.07 10.89 -2.84
N ASN A 230 -14.73 10.65 -4.10
CA ASN A 230 -15.66 10.09 -5.07
C ASN A 230 -16.08 8.66 -4.70
N TYR A 231 -15.12 7.81 -4.34
CA TYR A 231 -15.36 6.46 -3.84
C TYR A 231 -16.36 6.45 -2.68
N THR A 232 -16.07 7.22 -1.62
CA THR A 232 -16.90 7.29 -0.42
C THR A 232 -18.32 7.79 -0.74
N ARG A 233 -18.45 8.85 -1.54
CA ARG A 233 -19.76 9.38 -1.96
C ARG A 233 -20.55 8.36 -2.79
N THR A 234 -19.86 7.62 -3.66
CA THR A 234 -20.50 6.61 -4.52
C THR A 234 -21.01 5.43 -3.71
N LEU A 235 -20.22 4.93 -2.75
CA LEU A 235 -20.68 3.87 -1.84
C LEU A 235 -21.97 4.28 -1.11
N GLN A 236 -21.98 5.48 -0.53
CA GLN A 236 -23.14 6.00 0.20
C GLN A 236 -24.34 6.24 -0.73
N GLY A 237 -24.13 6.94 -1.85
CA GLY A 237 -25.20 7.32 -2.78
C GLY A 237 -25.84 6.14 -3.49
N CYS A 238 -25.05 5.10 -3.80
CA CYS A 238 -25.51 3.88 -4.46
C CYS A 238 -25.84 2.76 -3.48
N ARG A 239 -25.72 2.97 -2.16
CA ARG A 239 -25.98 1.97 -1.11
C ARG A 239 -25.21 0.66 -1.32
N LEU A 240 -23.97 0.77 -1.78
CA LEU A 240 -23.10 -0.38 -2.03
C LEU A 240 -22.56 -0.91 -0.71
N LYS A 241 -22.65 -2.23 -0.49
CA LYS A 241 -22.12 -2.83 0.74
C LYS A 241 -20.62 -2.60 0.83
N SER A 242 -20.10 -2.27 2.01
CA SER A 242 -18.68 -2.07 2.18
C SER A 242 -18.13 -2.35 3.58
N ASP A 243 -16.87 -2.77 3.62
CA ASP A 243 -16.07 -2.98 4.82
C ASP A 243 -14.79 -2.14 4.74
N ALA A 244 -14.59 -1.23 5.68
CA ALA A 244 -13.35 -0.48 5.83
C ALA A 244 -12.51 -1.07 6.98
N TRP A 245 -11.27 -1.44 6.71
CA TRP A 245 -10.34 -1.99 7.69
C TRP A 245 -9.31 -0.93 8.07
N SER A 246 -9.31 -0.51 9.33
CA SER A 246 -8.39 0.54 9.78
C SER A 246 -7.01 -0.01 10.14
N ARG A 247 -6.05 0.91 10.31
CA ARG A 247 -4.73 0.61 10.88
C ARG A 247 -4.76 0.01 12.29
N GLU A 248 -5.77 0.30 13.10
CA GLU A 248 -5.84 -0.20 14.48
C GLU A 248 -6.26 -1.68 14.51
N ALA A 249 -7.10 -2.13 13.57
CA ALA A 249 -7.41 -3.55 13.40
C ALA A 249 -6.14 -4.36 13.11
N ALA A 250 -5.32 -3.89 12.18
CA ALA A 250 -4.07 -4.56 11.80
C ALA A 250 -3.03 -4.55 12.93
N LYS A 251 -2.88 -3.42 13.65
CA LYS A 251 -2.00 -3.34 14.83
C LYS A 251 -2.43 -4.30 15.94
N ALA A 252 -3.72 -4.56 16.09
CA ALA A 252 -4.20 -5.51 17.08
C ALA A 252 -4.00 -6.97 16.63
N ALA A 253 -3.99 -7.23 15.32
CA ALA A 253 -3.79 -8.56 14.72
C ALA A 253 -2.37 -8.76 14.15
N ARG A 254 -1.35 -8.33 14.91
CA ARG A 254 0.06 -8.44 14.51
C ARG A 254 0.52 -9.89 14.37
N LEU A 255 1.42 -10.14 13.43
CA LEU A 255 2.15 -11.39 13.30
C LEU A 255 3.51 -11.29 14.00
N GLU A 256 4.04 -12.42 14.44
CA GLU A 256 5.38 -12.50 15.05
C GLU A 256 6.48 -12.33 13.99
N GLY A 257 7.60 -11.67 14.28
CA GLY A 257 8.72 -11.54 13.33
C GLY A 257 9.32 -12.89 12.93
N SER A 258 9.28 -13.87 13.82
CA SER A 258 9.64 -15.27 13.51
C SER A 258 8.81 -15.90 12.39
N PHE A 259 7.62 -15.36 12.08
CA PHE A 259 6.82 -15.75 10.93
C PHE A 259 7.58 -15.57 9.62
N PHE A 260 8.26 -14.44 9.41
CA PHE A 260 8.99 -14.17 8.15
C PHE A 260 10.21 -15.07 7.98
N GLN A 261 10.85 -15.45 9.09
CA GLN A 261 11.92 -16.45 9.07
C GLN A 261 11.41 -17.82 8.58
N LYS A 262 10.17 -18.18 8.93
CA LYS A 262 9.52 -19.37 8.35
C LYS A 262 9.27 -19.18 6.86
N LEU A 263 8.72 -18.02 6.45
CA LEU A 263 8.44 -17.73 5.05
C LEU A 263 9.69 -17.82 4.17
N PHE A 264 10.85 -17.32 4.64
CA PHE A 264 12.12 -17.41 3.91
C PHE A 264 12.46 -18.83 3.43
N GLN A 265 12.11 -19.85 4.22
CA GLN A 265 12.40 -21.25 3.91
C GLN A 265 11.44 -21.85 2.85
N LEU A 266 10.38 -21.11 2.48
CA LEU A 266 9.29 -21.55 1.62
C LEU A 266 9.44 -21.06 0.16
N GLY A 267 10.68 -20.97 -0.31
CA GLY A 267 10.98 -20.70 -1.72
C GLY A 267 11.17 -19.21 -2.03
N PRO A 268 11.22 -18.86 -3.33
CA PRO A 268 11.67 -17.54 -3.79
C PRO A 268 10.75 -16.40 -3.36
N ILE A 269 9.43 -16.61 -3.32
CA ILE A 269 8.47 -15.59 -2.85
C ILE A 269 8.71 -15.30 -1.36
N GLY A 270 8.84 -16.35 -0.54
CA GLY A 270 9.07 -16.22 0.89
C GLY A 270 10.41 -15.54 1.20
N ALA A 271 11.46 -15.86 0.43
CA ALA A 271 12.75 -15.19 0.54
C ALA A 271 12.67 -13.70 0.17
N HIS A 272 11.91 -13.36 -0.88
CA HIS A 272 11.69 -11.97 -1.25
C HIS A 272 10.91 -11.19 -0.17
N LEU A 273 9.89 -11.81 0.44
CA LEU A 273 9.13 -11.22 1.55
C LEU A 273 10.02 -10.90 2.76
N GLU A 274 10.87 -11.84 3.19
CA GLU A 274 11.81 -11.61 4.30
C GLU A 274 12.76 -10.45 3.97
N TRP A 275 13.30 -10.39 2.76
CA TRP A 275 14.17 -9.30 2.34
C TRP A 275 13.45 -7.94 2.34
N MET A 276 12.24 -7.85 1.77
CA MET A 276 11.46 -6.61 1.77
C MET A 276 11.15 -6.15 3.20
N TRP A 277 10.70 -7.07 4.04
CA TRP A 277 10.38 -6.82 5.43
C TRP A 277 11.61 -6.32 6.19
N LEU A 278 12.71 -7.07 6.19
CA LEU A 278 13.91 -6.71 6.94
C LEU A 278 14.48 -5.36 6.50
N ARG A 279 14.45 -5.06 5.20
CA ARG A 279 14.89 -3.77 4.68
C ARG A 279 14.03 -2.61 5.19
N GLN A 280 12.71 -2.79 5.19
CA GLN A 280 11.78 -1.80 5.71
C GLN A 280 11.91 -1.64 7.23
N GLU A 281 12.06 -2.75 7.98
CA GLU A 281 12.26 -2.72 9.43
C GLU A 281 13.57 -2.08 9.83
N PHE A 282 14.64 -2.32 9.07
CA PHE A 282 15.91 -1.68 9.34
C PHE A 282 15.74 -0.16 9.22
N LYS A 283 15.01 0.34 8.21
CA LYS A 283 14.65 1.76 8.08
C LYS A 283 13.92 2.29 9.31
N PHE A 284 12.88 1.61 9.74
CA PHE A 284 12.12 2.02 10.92
C PHE A 284 12.92 1.94 12.22
N TYR A 285 13.92 1.07 12.30
CA TYR A 285 14.81 0.97 13.45
C TYR A 285 15.86 2.08 13.47
N TYR A 286 16.47 2.37 12.32
CA TYR A 286 17.63 3.27 12.22
C TYR A 286 17.24 4.75 12.22
N ASP A 287 16.19 5.13 11.48
CA ASP A 287 15.80 6.54 11.33
C ASP A 287 15.53 7.22 12.68
N PRO A 288 14.79 6.60 13.64
CA PRO A 288 14.59 7.17 14.97
C PRO A 288 15.86 7.44 15.77
N LEU A 289 16.94 6.72 15.49
CA LEU A 289 18.22 6.81 16.20
C LEU A 289 19.18 7.83 15.58
N ASN A 290 18.98 8.20 14.31
CA ASN A 290 20.00 8.92 13.53
C ASN A 290 19.54 10.24 12.91
N ASP A 291 18.24 10.43 12.69
CA ASP A 291 17.53 11.69 12.37
C ASP A 291 16.15 11.27 11.85
N PRO A 292 15.09 11.30 12.66
CA PRO A 292 13.81 10.75 12.27
C PRO A 292 13.24 11.56 11.09
N TYR A 293 13.04 10.90 9.95
CA TYR A 293 12.51 11.56 8.74
C TYR A 293 11.11 12.18 8.96
N MET A 294 10.39 11.74 10.00
CA MET A 294 9.22 12.42 10.55
C MET A 294 9.38 12.55 12.07
N PRO A 295 9.15 13.72 12.67
CA PRO A 295 9.38 13.96 14.10
C PRO A 295 8.65 12.99 15.05
N ASN A 296 7.53 12.41 14.61
CA ASN A 296 6.71 11.49 15.42
C ASN A 296 7.14 10.02 15.29
N LEU A 297 8.16 9.71 14.50
CA LEU A 297 8.73 8.36 14.36
C LEU A 297 10.01 8.27 15.18
N ASP A 298 9.88 8.53 16.48
CA ASP A 298 10.96 8.45 17.46
C ASP A 298 11.13 7.01 17.99
N VAL A 299 12.14 6.80 18.86
CA VAL A 299 12.43 5.50 19.48
C VAL A 299 11.19 4.97 20.22
N GLY A 300 10.47 5.84 20.93
CA GLY A 300 9.25 5.46 21.65
C GLY A 300 8.13 4.98 20.72
N TRP A 301 8.01 5.57 19.53
CA TRP A 301 7.11 5.11 18.48
C TRP A 301 7.52 3.73 17.96
N TYR A 302 8.82 3.52 17.69
CA TYR A 302 9.33 2.24 17.20
C TYR A 302 9.06 1.11 18.21
N LEU A 303 9.43 1.31 19.47
CA LEU A 303 9.22 0.36 20.56
C LEU A 303 7.73 0.02 20.75
N ASN A 304 6.85 1.03 20.75
CA ASN A 304 5.42 0.79 20.93
C ASN A 304 4.74 0.19 19.69
N THR A 305 5.12 0.62 18.50
CA THR A 305 4.41 0.25 17.28
C THR A 305 4.96 -1.06 16.70
N ARG A 306 6.29 -1.15 16.55
CA ARG A 306 6.98 -2.26 15.91
C ARG A 306 7.28 -3.40 16.88
N LEU A 307 7.59 -3.13 18.15
CA LEU A 307 7.84 -4.19 19.15
C LEU A 307 6.63 -4.48 20.05
N ASN A 308 5.59 -3.66 19.96
CA ASN A 308 4.39 -3.75 20.81
C ASN A 308 4.70 -3.70 22.31
N LEU A 309 5.71 -2.92 22.70
CA LEU A 309 6.03 -2.71 24.12
C LEU A 309 5.12 -1.63 24.70
N ASP A 310 4.55 -1.92 25.87
CA ASP A 310 3.81 -0.93 26.64
C ASP A 310 4.78 0.15 27.14
N ARG A 311 4.38 1.42 27.05
CA ARG A 311 5.25 2.56 27.41
C ARG A 311 5.64 2.55 28.90
N GLU A 312 4.86 1.87 29.73
CA GLU A 312 5.09 1.74 31.17
C GLU A 312 5.86 0.47 31.53
N SER A 313 6.15 -0.41 30.56
CA SER A 313 6.89 -1.65 30.81
C SER A 313 8.38 -1.41 31.05
N ASP A 314 8.99 -2.16 31.97
CA ASP A 314 10.43 -2.11 32.26
C ASP A 314 11.27 -2.28 30.99
N LEU A 315 10.86 -3.19 30.10
CA LEU A 315 11.56 -3.46 28.84
C LEU A 315 11.50 -2.26 27.87
N PHE A 316 10.38 -1.53 27.82
CA PHE A 316 10.29 -0.30 27.03
C PHE A 316 11.25 0.75 27.57
N LEU A 317 11.26 0.97 28.89
CA LEU A 317 12.13 1.97 29.52
C LEU A 317 13.61 1.61 29.32
N GLN A 318 13.95 0.32 29.44
CA GLN A 318 15.30 -0.18 29.17
C GLN A 318 15.73 0.07 27.72
N PHE A 319 14.89 -0.27 26.74
CA PHE A 319 15.25 -0.09 25.33
C PHE A 319 15.22 1.37 24.88
N ALA A 320 14.41 2.21 25.52
CA ALA A 320 14.37 3.64 25.26
C ALA A 320 15.67 4.34 25.72
N ASP A 321 16.29 3.85 26.79
CA ASP A 321 17.59 4.32 27.29
C ASP A 321 18.76 3.77 26.45
N SER A 322 18.72 2.46 26.14
CA SER A 322 19.75 1.80 25.36
C SER A 322 19.13 0.80 24.37
N MET A 323 18.99 1.23 23.12
CA MET A 323 18.40 0.41 22.07
C MET A 323 19.31 -0.79 21.75
N PRO A 324 18.83 -2.04 21.80
CA PRO A 324 19.61 -3.21 21.40
C PRO A 324 19.98 -3.16 19.92
N SER A 325 20.90 -4.03 19.50
CA SER A 325 21.27 -4.13 18.09
C SER A 325 20.07 -4.57 17.23
N PHE A 326 20.07 -4.21 15.95
CA PHE A 326 18.96 -4.58 15.05
C PHE A 326 18.70 -6.11 15.05
N GLN A 327 19.76 -6.92 15.09
CA GLN A 327 19.66 -8.38 15.10
C GLN A 327 19.03 -8.93 16.37
N GLU A 328 19.27 -8.28 17.52
CA GLU A 328 18.63 -8.64 18.79
C GLU A 328 17.14 -8.26 18.77
N VAL A 329 16.80 -7.20 18.05
CA VAL A 329 15.44 -6.69 17.93
C VAL A 329 14.61 -7.48 16.92
N VAL A 330 15.18 -7.95 15.80
CA VAL A 330 14.46 -8.65 14.71
C VAL A 330 13.51 -9.75 15.19
N PRO A 331 13.90 -10.66 16.11
CA PRO A 331 13.00 -11.70 16.62
C PRO A 331 11.80 -11.16 17.43
N LEU A 332 11.92 -9.94 17.96
CA LEU A 332 10.91 -9.26 18.79
C LEU A 332 9.94 -8.41 17.95
N ILE A 333 10.30 -8.12 16.70
CA ILE A 333 9.47 -7.31 15.80
C ILE A 333 8.11 -7.97 15.61
N LYS A 334 7.07 -7.16 15.67
CA LYS A 334 5.70 -7.49 15.32
C LYS A 334 5.41 -6.92 13.94
N VAL A 335 5.00 -7.80 13.04
CA VAL A 335 4.66 -7.45 11.67
C VAL A 335 3.21 -7.05 11.63
N ILE A 336 2.93 -5.90 11.03
CA ILE A 336 1.56 -5.44 10.78
C ILE A 336 1.27 -5.70 9.30
N ALA A 337 0.25 -6.51 9.03
CA ALA A 337 -0.22 -6.86 7.68
C ALA A 337 -1.61 -6.26 7.44
N TYR A 338 -1.66 -4.97 7.11
CA TYR A 338 -2.90 -4.21 6.96
C TYR A 338 -3.76 -4.73 5.81
N ASP A 339 -3.15 -4.98 4.65
CA ASP A 339 -3.85 -5.38 3.44
C ASP A 339 -4.35 -6.81 3.54
N CYS A 340 -3.59 -7.67 4.22
CA CYS A 340 -4.02 -9.04 4.49
C CYS A 340 -5.26 -9.08 5.42
N CYS A 341 -5.41 -8.13 6.35
CA CYS A 341 -6.64 -8.01 7.15
C CYS A 341 -7.86 -7.71 6.26
N ALA A 342 -7.72 -6.78 5.31
CA ALA A 342 -8.77 -6.49 4.35
C ALA A 342 -9.05 -7.70 3.42
N ALA A 343 -8.01 -8.43 3.01
CA ALA A 343 -8.15 -9.65 2.22
C ALA A 343 -8.96 -10.73 2.93
N VAL A 344 -8.78 -10.92 4.25
CA VAL A 344 -9.63 -11.80 5.08
C VAL A 344 -11.11 -11.39 4.99
N GLY A 345 -11.39 -10.08 5.05
CA GLY A 345 -12.73 -9.54 4.85
C GLY A 345 -13.34 -9.84 3.47
N ALA A 346 -12.52 -9.97 2.43
CA ALA A 346 -12.96 -10.28 1.07
C ALA A 346 -13.34 -11.75 0.86
N VAL A 347 -12.92 -12.67 1.74
CA VAL A 347 -13.27 -14.11 1.65
C VAL A 347 -14.72 -14.38 1.99
N GLY A 348 -15.35 -13.51 2.77
CA GLY A 348 -16.77 -13.58 3.14
C GLY A 348 -17.02 -13.67 4.64
N ASP A 349 -18.22 -13.26 5.05
CA ASP A 349 -18.62 -13.25 6.46
C ASP A 349 -18.78 -14.65 7.05
N ASP A 350 -19.17 -15.62 6.24
CA ASP A 350 -19.27 -17.02 6.63
C ASP A 350 -17.90 -17.62 6.97
N PHE A 351 -16.87 -17.28 6.19
CA PHE A 351 -15.49 -17.60 6.52
C PHE A 351 -15.08 -16.94 7.84
N MET A 352 -15.24 -15.62 7.96
CA MET A 352 -14.82 -14.93 9.19
C MET A 352 -15.55 -15.43 10.44
N LYS A 353 -16.84 -15.76 10.34
CA LYS A 353 -17.62 -16.36 11.44
C LYS A 353 -17.14 -17.76 11.77
N ALA A 354 -16.89 -18.60 10.75
CA ALA A 354 -16.40 -19.95 10.96
C ALA A 354 -15.09 -19.90 11.74
N PHE A 355 -14.14 -19.06 11.37
CA PHE A 355 -12.86 -18.93 12.06
C PHE A 355 -12.91 -18.09 13.35
N HIS A 356 -14.09 -17.68 13.80
CA HIS A 356 -14.27 -16.79 14.96
C HIS A 356 -13.46 -15.49 14.84
N VAL A 357 -13.15 -15.06 13.61
CA VAL A 357 -12.58 -13.75 13.30
C VAL A 357 -13.65 -12.69 13.52
N LEU A 358 -14.88 -12.93 13.07
CA LEU A 358 -16.05 -12.15 13.48
C LEU A 358 -16.70 -12.82 14.69
N ASP A 359 -16.61 -12.16 15.84
CA ASP A 359 -17.18 -12.63 17.10
C ASP A 359 -17.97 -11.49 17.77
N PRO A 360 -19.31 -11.45 17.59
CA PRO A 360 -20.15 -10.43 18.19
C PRO A 360 -20.05 -10.41 19.72
N SER A 361 -19.74 -11.54 20.36
CA SER A 361 -19.67 -11.63 21.82
C SER A 361 -18.49 -10.87 22.42
N LYS A 362 -17.46 -10.57 21.61
CA LYS A 362 -16.28 -9.82 22.02
C LYS A 362 -16.41 -8.29 21.87
N GLN A 363 -17.56 -7.75 21.47
CA GLN A 363 -17.77 -6.31 21.56
C GLN A 363 -17.82 -5.90 23.03
N LYS A 364 -16.68 -5.47 23.57
CA LYS A 364 -16.60 -4.90 24.92
C LYS A 364 -17.57 -3.72 24.97
N GLN A 365 -18.58 -3.80 25.83
CA GLN A 365 -19.37 -2.62 26.15
C GLN A 365 -18.41 -1.56 26.71
N PRO A 366 -18.45 -0.31 26.21
CA PRO A 366 -17.52 0.73 26.62
C PRO A 366 -17.52 0.86 28.15
N SER A 367 -16.39 0.49 28.77
CA SER A 367 -16.18 0.48 30.21
C SER A 367 -16.26 1.91 30.74
N GLY A 368 -17.43 2.32 31.21
CA GLY A 368 -17.65 3.66 31.74
C GLY A 368 -19.05 4.22 31.52
N GLN A 369 -19.92 3.57 30.74
CA GLN A 369 -21.33 3.95 30.64
C GLN A 369 -22.18 3.05 31.52
N ASN A 370 -22.89 3.66 32.49
CA ASN A 370 -23.82 2.96 33.37
C ASN A 370 -24.79 2.09 32.54
N PRO A 371 -24.90 0.78 32.80
CA PRO A 371 -25.73 -0.17 32.02
C PRO A 371 -27.23 0.12 31.98
N LYS A 372 -27.72 1.20 32.60
CA LYS A 372 -29.13 1.34 32.97
C LYS A 372 -30.03 2.06 31.96
N GLU A 373 -29.54 2.65 30.86
CA GLU A 373 -30.45 3.47 30.02
C GLU A 373 -30.19 3.52 28.51
N LYS A 374 -29.27 2.72 27.96
CA LYS A 374 -29.17 2.57 26.50
C LYS A 374 -29.51 1.16 26.07
N ASP A 375 -30.57 1.10 25.28
CA ASP A 375 -31.12 -0.03 24.55
C ASP A 375 -29.98 -0.83 23.88
N SER A 376 -29.39 -1.80 24.58
CA SER A 376 -28.41 -2.74 24.06
C SER A 376 -28.95 -3.50 22.84
N SER A 377 -30.27 -3.45 22.63
CA SER A 377 -30.93 -4.01 21.47
C SER A 377 -30.59 -3.29 20.16
N GLU A 378 -30.24 -1.99 20.13
CA GLU A 378 -30.00 -1.29 18.86
C GLU A 378 -28.64 -1.59 18.21
N GLN A 379 -27.55 -1.64 18.99
CA GLN A 379 -26.22 -1.96 18.45
C GLN A 379 -26.12 -3.42 18.00
N GLU A 380 -26.73 -4.34 18.77
CA GLU A 380 -26.80 -5.76 18.40
C GLU A 380 -27.70 -5.98 17.17
N LYS A 381 -28.81 -5.25 17.06
CA LYS A 381 -29.64 -5.22 15.82
C LYS A 381 -28.88 -4.64 14.62
N LEU A 382 -27.99 -3.66 14.85
CA LEU A 382 -27.18 -3.05 13.79
C LEU A 382 -26.11 -3.99 13.24
N PHE A 383 -25.65 -5.00 13.99
CA PHE A 383 -24.64 -5.95 13.51
C PHE A 383 -25.22 -7.28 13.03
N ASN A 384 -26.32 -7.73 13.64
CA ASN A 384 -26.93 -9.03 13.33
C ASN A 384 -28.02 -8.97 12.25
N SER A 385 -28.51 -7.78 11.88
CA SER A 385 -29.39 -7.68 10.72
C SER A 385 -28.53 -7.53 9.45
N ASN A 386 -28.86 -8.28 8.39
CA ASN A 386 -28.35 -8.09 7.02
C ASN A 386 -28.58 -6.66 6.44
N LYS A 387 -28.90 -5.67 7.27
CA LYS A 387 -29.24 -4.29 6.94
C LYS A 387 -28.05 -3.32 7.05
N THR A 388 -26.97 -3.68 7.73
CA THR A 388 -25.77 -2.82 7.78
C THR A 388 -25.07 -2.83 6.44
N ILE A 389 -25.19 -1.72 5.72
CA ILE A 389 -24.58 -1.56 4.40
C ILE A 389 -23.08 -1.29 4.55
N HIS A 390 -22.66 -0.57 5.59
CA HIS A 390 -21.26 -0.16 5.77
C HIS A 390 -20.74 -0.57 7.15
N ARG A 391 -19.58 -1.23 7.18
CA ARG A 391 -18.85 -1.59 8.41
C ARG A 391 -17.48 -0.94 8.43
N VAL A 392 -16.97 -0.69 9.64
CA VAL A 392 -15.61 -0.21 9.87
C VAL A 392 -15.03 -1.06 11.00
N PHE A 393 -13.92 -1.73 10.73
CA PHE A 393 -13.19 -2.56 11.67
C PHE A 393 -11.99 -1.79 12.24
N GLY A 394 -11.80 -1.86 13.56
CA GLY A 394 -10.76 -1.10 14.27
C GLY A 394 -11.01 0.41 14.29
N ARG A 395 -12.22 0.89 14.58
CA ARG A 395 -12.49 2.34 14.62
C ARG A 395 -11.57 3.08 15.58
N THR A 396 -11.30 2.45 16.73
CA THR A 396 -10.32 2.88 17.73
C THR A 396 -9.58 1.64 18.25
N ARG A 397 -8.63 1.81 19.19
CA ARG A 397 -8.00 0.67 19.88
C ARG A 397 -8.99 -0.13 20.74
N ASP A 398 -10.06 0.52 21.22
CA ASP A 398 -11.06 -0.10 22.09
C ASP A 398 -12.30 -0.59 21.34
N ASP A 399 -12.56 -0.06 20.14
CA ASP A 399 -13.63 -0.49 19.24
C ASP A 399 -13.06 -1.19 18.00
N MET A 400 -12.89 -2.51 18.13
CA MET A 400 -12.44 -3.36 17.04
C MET A 400 -13.55 -3.63 16.00
N GLY A 401 -14.82 -3.27 16.25
CA GLY A 401 -15.91 -3.61 15.35
C GLY A 401 -16.25 -5.10 15.35
N GLY A 402 -16.10 -5.79 16.49
CA GLY A 402 -16.45 -7.20 16.66
C GLY A 402 -15.49 -8.21 16.04
N ILE A 403 -14.26 -7.79 15.69
CA ILE A 403 -13.22 -8.72 15.27
C ILE A 403 -12.45 -9.30 16.46
N ASN A 404 -12.12 -10.57 16.38
CA ASN A 404 -11.18 -11.26 17.26
C ASN A 404 -9.79 -11.24 16.62
N THR A 405 -8.93 -10.37 17.12
CA THR A 405 -7.66 -10.03 16.47
C THR A 405 -6.64 -11.17 16.54
N ASP A 406 -6.68 -11.99 17.59
CA ASP A 406 -5.83 -13.18 17.71
C ASP A 406 -6.19 -14.23 16.65
N GLN A 407 -7.49 -14.45 16.43
CA GLN A 407 -7.96 -15.37 15.39
C GLN A 407 -7.68 -14.81 13.99
N LEU A 408 -7.80 -13.49 13.80
CA LEU A 408 -7.41 -12.85 12.55
C LEU A 408 -5.93 -13.08 12.24
N ALA A 409 -5.04 -12.80 13.21
CA ALA A 409 -3.61 -13.06 13.07
C ALA A 409 -3.32 -14.53 12.75
N LYS A 410 -3.98 -15.46 13.46
CA LYS A 410 -3.77 -16.90 13.25
C LYS A 410 -4.23 -17.37 11.87
N VAL A 411 -5.39 -16.89 11.40
CA VAL A 411 -5.90 -17.17 10.06
C VAL A 411 -4.93 -16.70 8.99
N MET A 412 -4.40 -15.47 9.11
CA MET A 412 -3.40 -14.95 8.17
C MET A 412 -2.14 -15.82 8.19
N GLU A 413 -1.58 -16.13 9.37
CA GLU A 413 -0.38 -16.96 9.50
C GLU A 413 -0.53 -18.32 8.80
N VAL A 414 -1.59 -19.06 9.13
CA VAL A 414 -1.80 -20.43 8.67
C VAL A 414 -1.95 -20.51 7.15
N PHE A 415 -2.79 -19.64 6.57
CA PHE A 415 -3.09 -19.73 5.14
C PHE A 415 -2.00 -19.11 4.26
N ILE A 416 -1.23 -18.14 4.75
CA ILE A 416 -0.04 -17.66 4.03
C ILE A 416 1.04 -18.76 4.00
N LEU A 417 1.30 -19.43 5.13
CA LEU A 417 2.25 -20.55 5.19
C LEU A 417 1.83 -21.67 4.24
N GLY A 418 0.55 -22.06 4.26
CA GLY A 418 0.05 -23.12 3.40
C GLY A 418 0.09 -22.75 1.91
N GLY A 419 -0.20 -21.49 1.57
CA GLY A 419 -0.06 -20.97 0.20
C GLY A 419 1.37 -21.13 -0.33
N LEU A 420 2.38 -20.73 0.46
CA LEU A 420 3.77 -20.90 0.04
C LEU A 420 4.22 -22.36 0.04
N LEU A 421 3.82 -23.16 1.03
CA LEU A 421 4.14 -24.60 1.06
C LEU A 421 3.64 -25.34 -0.18
N THR A 422 2.46 -24.99 -0.71
CA THR A 422 1.91 -25.63 -1.91
C THR A 422 2.53 -25.16 -3.22
N THR A 423 3.16 -23.99 -3.23
CA THR A 423 3.63 -23.34 -4.47
C THR A 423 5.16 -23.25 -4.56
N LYS A 424 5.89 -23.54 -3.47
CA LYS A 424 7.36 -23.48 -3.39
C LYS A 424 8.04 -24.16 -4.57
N ASP A 425 7.81 -25.46 -4.76
CA ASP A 425 8.53 -26.26 -5.76
C ASP A 425 8.22 -25.76 -7.19
N HIS A 426 6.97 -25.39 -7.43
CA HIS A 426 6.55 -24.79 -8.70
C HIS A 426 7.26 -23.46 -8.95
N ALA A 427 7.29 -22.56 -7.96
CA ALA A 427 7.98 -21.28 -8.07
C ALA A 427 9.48 -21.45 -8.29
N GLU A 428 10.14 -22.38 -7.60
CA GLU A 428 11.55 -22.69 -7.79
C GLU A 428 11.83 -23.20 -9.21
N GLN A 429 11.04 -24.17 -9.69
CA GLN A 429 11.17 -24.71 -11.04
C GLN A 429 10.93 -23.62 -12.10
N LEU A 430 9.91 -22.77 -11.88
CA LEU A 430 9.53 -21.70 -12.79
C LEU A 430 10.66 -20.69 -12.98
N LEU A 431 11.31 -20.27 -11.89
CA LEU A 431 12.42 -19.33 -11.96
C LEU A 431 13.70 -19.98 -12.50
N GLN A 432 14.00 -21.23 -12.14
CA GLN A 432 15.17 -21.96 -12.66
C GLN A 432 15.13 -22.13 -14.18
N ASN A 433 13.97 -22.49 -14.73
CA ASN A 433 13.80 -22.72 -16.17
C ASN A 433 14.05 -21.46 -17.01
N ASN A 434 13.93 -20.28 -16.41
CA ASN A 434 14.17 -19.00 -17.08
C ASN A 434 15.59 -18.46 -16.87
N GLY A 435 16.52 -19.32 -16.42
CA GLY A 435 17.93 -18.94 -16.21
C GLY A 435 18.15 -18.06 -14.99
N LEU A 436 17.14 -17.88 -14.13
CA LEU A 436 17.29 -17.17 -12.87
C LEU A 436 17.80 -18.14 -11.79
N SER A 437 19.02 -17.90 -11.31
CA SER A 437 19.58 -18.66 -10.19
C SER A 437 18.73 -18.46 -8.92
N THR A 438 18.25 -19.56 -8.34
CA THR A 438 17.43 -19.59 -7.11
C THR A 438 18.26 -19.63 -5.83
N THR A 439 19.54 -19.99 -5.90
CA THR A 439 20.36 -20.33 -4.72
C THR A 439 20.99 -19.12 -4.03
N LYS A 440 21.02 -17.98 -4.70
CA LYS A 440 21.34 -16.69 -4.08
C LYS A 440 20.38 -15.64 -4.63
N PRO A 441 19.79 -14.80 -3.77
CA PRO A 441 19.31 -13.54 -4.26
C PRO A 441 20.50 -12.84 -4.92
N ASP A 442 20.49 -12.67 -6.25
CA ASP A 442 21.39 -11.72 -6.94
C ASP A 442 20.86 -10.31 -6.67
N HIS A 443 20.66 -10.02 -5.39
CA HIS A 443 20.80 -8.65 -4.97
C HIS A 443 22.27 -8.39 -5.19
N GLU A 444 22.64 -7.75 -6.30
CA GLU A 444 23.93 -7.07 -6.35
C GLU A 444 24.06 -6.39 -4.99
N PRO A 445 25.10 -6.69 -4.18
CA PRO A 445 25.33 -5.96 -2.95
C PRO A 445 25.30 -4.51 -3.36
N MET A 446 24.27 -3.79 -2.90
CA MET A 446 23.81 -2.58 -3.55
C MET A 446 25.03 -1.69 -3.67
N ARG A 447 25.64 -1.62 -4.87
CA ARG A 447 26.69 -0.67 -5.15
C ARG A 447 25.92 0.63 -5.26
N TYR A 448 25.54 1.18 -4.11
CA TYR A 448 25.50 2.62 -3.99
C TYR A 448 26.92 3.06 -4.33
N LYS A 449 27.14 3.31 -5.61
CA LYS A 449 28.06 4.36 -5.99
C LYS A 449 27.50 5.61 -5.28
N ASN A 450 28.12 5.90 -4.14
CA ASN A 450 28.01 7.10 -3.31
C ASN A 450 26.63 7.43 -2.73
N THR A 451 26.31 6.86 -1.57
CA THR A 451 25.24 7.32 -0.65
C THR A 451 25.43 8.76 -0.16
N LEU A 452 26.64 9.31 -0.21
CA LEU A 452 26.84 10.72 0.10
C LEU A 452 26.23 11.63 -0.96
N GLU A 453 26.28 11.25 -2.25
CA GLU A 453 25.67 12.01 -3.34
C GLU A 453 24.14 11.94 -3.28
N ASN A 454 23.56 10.80 -2.88
CA ASN A 454 22.10 10.67 -2.72
C ASN A 454 21.58 11.40 -1.48
N TRP A 455 22.32 11.41 -0.38
CA TRP A 455 21.94 12.18 0.82
C TRP A 455 22.15 13.69 0.61
N GLU A 456 23.25 14.09 -0.04
CA GLU A 456 23.45 15.47 -0.50
C GLU A 456 22.37 15.87 -1.53
N HIS A 457 21.95 14.96 -2.41
CA HIS A 457 20.84 15.17 -3.35
C HIS A 457 19.51 15.34 -2.63
N ASP A 458 19.15 14.48 -1.68
CA ASP A 458 17.88 14.55 -0.95
C ASP A 458 17.82 15.77 -0.02
N ARG A 459 18.96 16.17 0.59
CA ARG A 459 19.09 17.43 1.34
C ARG A 459 19.00 18.65 0.43
N GLN A 460 19.58 18.59 -0.77
CA GLN A 460 19.51 19.68 -1.75
C GLN A 460 18.18 19.71 -2.48
N GLN A 461 17.37 18.65 -2.46
CA GLN A 461 16.12 18.58 -3.22
C GLN A 461 15.16 19.73 -2.89
N PRO A 462 14.88 20.06 -1.62
CA PRO A 462 14.06 21.24 -1.29
C PRO A 462 14.61 22.54 -1.89
N LEU A 463 15.93 22.75 -1.85
CA LEU A 463 16.59 23.93 -2.42
C LEU A 463 16.56 23.93 -3.97
N ILE A 464 16.71 22.75 -4.59
CA ILE A 464 16.62 22.55 -6.04
C ILE A 464 15.18 22.81 -6.51
N ILE A 465 14.17 22.35 -5.75
CA ILE A 465 12.76 22.61 -6.03
C ILE A 465 12.47 24.10 -5.91
N GLU A 466 12.96 24.76 -4.87
CA GLU A 466 12.87 26.22 -4.70
C GLU A 466 13.47 26.96 -5.89
N ALA A 467 14.72 26.62 -6.29
CA ALA A 467 15.38 27.23 -7.43
C ALA A 467 14.62 26.99 -8.75
N LYS A 468 14.06 25.78 -8.96
CA LYS A 468 13.22 25.47 -10.12
C LYS A 468 11.94 26.31 -10.15
N ASN A 469 11.32 26.56 -9.01
CA ASN A 469 10.13 27.39 -8.91
C ASN A 469 10.45 28.85 -9.21
N CYS A 470 11.53 29.40 -8.64
CA CYS A 470 12.01 30.75 -8.95
C CYS A 470 12.37 30.90 -10.44
N TRP A 471 12.99 29.88 -11.05
CA TRP A 471 13.30 29.88 -12.47
C TRP A 471 12.05 29.89 -13.36
N LYS A 472 11.03 29.09 -13.03
CA LYS A 472 9.74 29.10 -13.75
C LYS A 472 9.04 30.46 -13.64
N GLU A 473 9.01 31.05 -12.45
CA GLU A 473 8.43 32.38 -12.24
C GLU A 473 9.17 33.44 -13.04
N LEU A 474 10.50 33.39 -13.05
CA LEU A 474 11.34 34.28 -13.84
C LEU A 474 11.06 34.16 -15.34
N GLN A 475 10.85 32.94 -15.84
CA GLN A 475 10.54 32.73 -17.25
C GLN A 475 9.20 33.37 -17.64
N VAL A 476 8.17 33.19 -16.81
CA VAL A 476 6.85 33.84 -17.01
C VAL A 476 6.97 35.37 -16.99
N LEU A 477 7.84 35.93 -16.15
CA LEU A 477 8.05 37.37 -16.08
C LEU A 477 8.80 37.93 -17.30
N LYS A 478 9.76 37.17 -17.86
CA LYS A 478 10.44 37.53 -19.11
C LYS A 478 9.48 37.58 -20.30
N ASP A 479 8.57 36.60 -20.39
CA ASP A 479 7.55 36.58 -21.43
C ASP A 479 6.64 37.82 -21.31
N LYS A 480 6.18 38.14 -20.08
CA LYS A 480 5.40 39.36 -19.81
C LYS A 480 6.16 40.66 -20.08
N GLN A 481 7.49 40.67 -19.91
CA GLN A 481 8.31 41.83 -20.20
C GLN A 481 8.32 42.10 -21.71
N ALA A 482 8.45 41.04 -22.53
CA ALA A 482 8.37 41.14 -23.98
C ALA A 482 7.00 41.69 -24.41
N ASP A 483 5.90 41.15 -23.87
CA ASP A 483 4.54 41.64 -24.16
C ASP A 483 4.37 43.13 -23.79
N ALA A 484 4.93 43.55 -22.65
CA ALA A 484 4.89 44.93 -22.20
C ALA A 484 5.74 45.87 -23.08
N GLN A 485 6.89 45.39 -23.59
CA GLN A 485 7.73 46.12 -24.55
C GLN A 485 7.02 46.31 -25.89
N ASP A 486 6.38 45.27 -26.42
CA ASP A 486 5.59 45.35 -27.65
C ASP A 486 4.42 46.32 -27.50
N SER A 487 3.73 46.28 -26.36
CA SER A 487 2.65 47.21 -26.03
C SER A 487 3.13 48.67 -25.97
N LEU A 488 4.31 48.91 -25.41
CA LEU A 488 4.93 50.23 -25.37
C LEU A 488 5.28 50.75 -26.77
N GLU A 489 5.81 49.88 -27.63
CA GLU A 489 6.17 50.25 -28.99
C GLU A 489 4.93 50.57 -29.85
N LEU A 490 3.88 49.75 -29.73
CA LEU A 490 2.59 50.03 -30.36
C LEU A 490 1.99 51.36 -29.87
N ALA A 491 2.10 51.67 -28.58
CA ALA A 491 1.63 52.94 -28.03
C ALA A 491 2.41 54.14 -28.58
N ARG A 492 3.72 53.99 -28.78
CA ARG A 492 4.59 55.01 -29.41
C ARG A 492 4.22 55.24 -30.87
N ILE A 493 4.02 54.18 -31.64
CA ILE A 493 3.56 54.25 -33.04
C ILE A 493 2.22 54.98 -33.13
N ALA A 494 1.30 54.71 -32.20
CA ALA A 494 0.00 55.35 -32.13
C ALA A 494 0.04 56.81 -31.62
N LYS A 495 1.19 57.33 -31.19
CA LYS A 495 1.40 58.69 -30.66
C LYS A 495 0.42 59.06 -29.52
N SER A 496 0.01 58.09 -28.70
CA SER A 496 -0.92 58.31 -27.58
C SER A 496 -0.15 58.44 -26.26
N HIS A 497 -0.04 59.66 -25.74
CA HIS A 497 0.68 59.93 -24.49
C HIS A 497 0.17 59.13 -23.28
N GLU A 498 -1.15 58.95 -23.16
CA GLU A 498 -1.75 58.19 -22.08
C GLU A 498 -1.41 56.70 -22.17
N ARG A 499 -1.52 56.11 -23.37
CA ARG A 499 -1.16 54.69 -23.60
C ARG A 499 0.32 54.44 -23.39
N VAL A 500 1.18 55.38 -23.81
CA VAL A 500 2.62 55.31 -23.54
C VAL A 500 2.86 55.27 -22.03
N ARG A 501 2.27 56.18 -21.26
CA ARG A 501 2.43 56.21 -19.80
C ARG A 501 1.95 54.94 -19.12
N GLN A 502 0.83 54.37 -19.57
CA GLN A 502 0.29 53.12 -19.02
C GLN A 502 1.18 51.92 -19.34
N ALA A 503 1.69 51.83 -20.57
CA ALA A 503 2.61 50.79 -20.99
C ALA A 503 3.96 50.90 -20.25
N GLU A 504 4.48 52.12 -20.05
CA GLU A 504 5.68 52.37 -19.23
C GLU A 504 5.50 51.92 -17.78
N ASN A 505 4.36 52.24 -17.15
CA ASN A 505 4.06 51.78 -15.79
C ASN A 505 4.01 50.25 -15.70
N THR A 506 3.37 49.61 -16.66
CA THR A 506 3.26 48.14 -16.73
C THR A 506 4.63 47.50 -16.91
N LEU A 507 5.44 48.04 -17.83
CA LEU A 507 6.80 47.59 -18.06
C LEU A 507 7.66 47.74 -16.80
N ASN A 508 7.59 48.88 -16.12
CA ASN A 508 8.32 49.12 -14.87
C ASN A 508 7.90 48.16 -13.75
N GLU A 509 6.60 47.84 -13.65
CA GLU A 509 6.11 46.86 -12.67
C GLU A 509 6.64 45.44 -12.97
N VAL A 510 6.58 45.02 -14.24
CA VAL A 510 7.08 43.70 -14.67
C VAL A 510 8.58 43.60 -14.44
N VAL A 511 9.36 44.62 -14.82
CA VAL A 511 10.80 44.69 -14.56
C VAL A 511 11.10 44.62 -13.06
N GLY A 512 10.34 45.35 -12.23
CA GLY A 512 10.50 45.29 -10.77
C GLY A 512 10.23 43.90 -10.17
N LYS A 513 9.23 43.17 -10.69
CA LYS A 513 8.95 41.78 -10.29
C LYS A 513 10.04 40.83 -10.78
N GLN A 514 10.51 41.00 -12.01
CA GLN A 514 11.59 40.21 -12.59
C GLN A 514 12.86 40.33 -11.75
N THR A 515 13.28 41.54 -11.38
CA THR A 515 14.45 41.76 -10.52
C THR A 515 14.31 41.04 -9.18
N LYS A 516 13.13 41.04 -8.56
CA LYS A 516 12.89 40.29 -7.31
C LYS A 516 13.00 38.78 -7.51
N ALA A 517 12.46 38.25 -8.60
CA ALA A 517 12.55 36.83 -8.94
C ALA A 517 14.01 36.41 -9.23
N GLU A 518 14.79 37.25 -9.91
CA GLU A 518 16.23 37.02 -10.13
C GLU A 518 17.02 37.02 -8.81
N ILE A 519 16.74 37.96 -7.90
CA ILE A 519 17.35 37.97 -6.56
C ILE A 519 17.01 36.69 -5.79
N ALA A 520 15.73 36.26 -5.82
CA ALA A 520 15.29 35.04 -5.14
C ALA A 520 15.96 33.78 -5.73
N LEU A 521 16.05 33.68 -7.07
CA LEU A 521 16.73 32.58 -7.75
C LEU A 521 18.22 32.53 -7.38
N ASN A 522 18.90 33.67 -7.41
CA ASN A 522 20.32 33.75 -7.03
C ASN A 522 20.53 33.41 -5.56
N ALA A 523 19.62 33.81 -4.67
CA ALA A 523 19.68 33.44 -3.25
C ALA A 523 19.49 31.93 -3.05
N ALA A 524 18.56 31.30 -3.79
CA ALA A 524 18.35 29.86 -3.75
C ALA A 524 19.57 29.09 -4.27
N ILE A 525 20.16 29.53 -5.40
CA ILE A 525 21.40 28.97 -5.94
C ILE A 525 22.56 29.14 -4.94
N GLY A 526 22.70 30.32 -4.33
CA GLY A 526 23.72 30.59 -3.32
C GLY A 526 23.62 29.66 -2.11
N ARG A 527 22.40 29.35 -1.64
CA ARG A 527 22.19 28.35 -0.58
C ARG A 527 22.61 26.95 -0.99
N ILE A 528 22.35 26.54 -2.24
CA ILE A 528 22.82 25.25 -2.78
C ILE A 528 24.36 25.22 -2.80
N GLU A 529 25.00 26.29 -3.25
CA GLU A 529 26.46 26.40 -3.31
C GLU A 529 27.10 26.44 -1.92
N GLU A 530 26.53 27.19 -0.98
CA GLU A 530 26.96 27.22 0.43
C GLU A 530 26.82 25.85 1.09
N ASP A 531 25.71 25.15 0.82
CA ASP A 531 25.47 23.81 1.33
C ASP A 531 26.49 22.80 0.79
N LYS A 532 26.85 22.90 -0.50
CA LYS A 532 27.94 22.15 -1.14
C LYS A 532 29.31 22.48 -0.53
N ALA A 533 29.61 23.77 -0.36
CA ALA A 533 30.89 24.24 0.18
C ALA A 533 31.10 23.84 1.64
N ARG A 534 30.02 23.72 2.42
CA ARG A 534 30.05 23.23 3.81
C ARG A 534 30.12 21.70 3.93
N GLY A 535 30.01 20.96 2.82
CA GLY A 535 30.15 19.50 2.83
C GLY A 535 31.49 19.03 3.42
N PRO A 536 32.64 19.53 2.93
CA PRO A 536 33.97 19.18 3.46
C PRO A 536 34.23 19.61 4.91
N GLU A 537 33.80 20.81 5.34
CA GLU A 537 34.00 21.28 6.72
C GLU A 537 33.18 20.47 7.73
N ARG A 538 31.96 20.07 7.38
CA ARG A 538 31.13 19.19 8.23
C ARG A 538 31.73 17.80 8.40
N ARG A 539 32.47 17.30 7.39
CA ARG A 539 33.26 16.06 7.51
C ARG A 539 34.43 16.20 8.49
N LEU A 540 35.01 17.41 8.60
CA LEU A 540 36.18 17.67 9.45
C LEU A 540 35.83 17.95 10.92
N ARG A 541 34.65 18.51 11.21
CA ARG A 541 34.26 18.92 12.58
C ARG A 541 33.77 17.79 13.48
N GLY A 542 33.66 16.56 12.99
CA GLY A 542 33.15 15.45 13.81
C GLY A 542 31.69 15.64 14.24
N GLU A 543 30.93 16.51 13.56
CA GLU A 543 29.45 16.52 13.62
C GLU A 543 28.85 15.19 13.10
N TYR A 544 29.72 14.33 12.56
CA TYR A 544 29.59 12.88 12.52
C TYR A 544 30.60 12.28 13.52
N ASP A 545 30.10 11.67 14.60
CA ASP A 545 30.93 11.10 15.68
C ASP A 545 31.93 10.08 15.12
N SER A 546 33.21 10.36 15.32
CA SER A 546 34.36 9.60 14.83
C SER A 546 34.93 8.61 15.85
N SER A 547 34.24 8.40 16.98
CA SER A 547 34.65 7.42 18.00
C SER A 547 34.21 5.98 17.70
N THR A 548 33.42 5.76 16.64
CA THR A 548 33.09 4.41 16.13
C THR A 548 33.98 4.05 14.93
N PRO A 549 34.74 2.93 14.98
CA PRO A 549 35.68 2.59 13.93
C PRO A 549 34.97 2.20 12.61
N GLU A 550 35.37 2.88 11.53
CA GLU A 550 35.22 2.48 10.12
C GLU A 550 33.79 2.22 9.59
N LEU A 551 32.87 3.18 9.71
CA LEU A 551 31.57 3.14 9.02
C LEU A 551 31.25 4.46 8.30
N PHE A 552 32.16 4.95 7.46
CA PHE A 552 31.84 6.02 6.52
C PHE A 552 31.29 5.44 5.21
N GLY A 553 30.02 5.71 4.94
CA GLY A 553 29.42 5.56 3.62
C GLY A 553 28.98 4.15 3.23
N ALA A 554 28.92 3.20 4.16
CA ALA A 554 28.29 1.92 3.90
C ALA A 554 26.81 2.16 3.58
N PRO A 555 26.32 1.86 2.35
CA PRO A 555 24.90 1.91 2.09
C PRO A 555 24.13 1.10 3.12
N TYR A 556 22.87 1.46 3.29
CA TYR A 556 21.88 0.72 4.07
C TYR A 556 22.04 -0.80 3.88
N GLU A 557 22.34 -1.22 2.65
CA GLU A 557 22.59 -2.60 2.29
C GLU A 557 23.91 -3.20 2.80
N LEU A 558 25.01 -2.43 2.95
CA LEU A 558 26.26 -2.92 3.55
C LEU A 558 26.15 -3.03 5.08
N LEU A 559 25.43 -2.11 5.72
CA LEU A 559 25.08 -2.24 7.14
C LEU A 559 24.16 -3.44 7.35
N TYR A 560 23.11 -3.56 6.54
CA TYR A 560 22.23 -4.74 6.51
C TYR A 560 23.01 -6.03 6.21
N GLN A 561 23.89 -6.04 5.21
CA GLN A 561 24.69 -7.22 4.87
C GLN A 561 25.66 -7.60 5.97
N ARG A 562 26.32 -6.64 6.63
CA ARG A 562 27.25 -6.92 7.73
C ARG A 562 26.51 -7.39 8.98
N GLU A 563 25.52 -6.60 9.40
CA GLU A 563 24.81 -6.82 10.65
C GLU A 563 23.86 -8.04 10.51
N VAL A 564 23.14 -8.19 9.39
CA VAL A 564 22.14 -9.26 9.21
C VAL A 564 22.68 -10.48 8.45
N LEU A 565 23.50 -10.31 7.40
CA LEU A 565 23.95 -11.43 6.55
C LEU A 565 25.37 -11.93 6.84
N GLY A 566 26.21 -11.13 7.52
CA GLY A 566 27.66 -11.33 7.64
C GLY A 566 28.11 -12.48 8.53
N ARG A 567 27.18 -13.25 9.12
CA ARG A 567 27.48 -14.44 9.95
C ARG A 567 26.86 -15.75 9.44
N ARG A 568 26.15 -15.76 8.30
CA ARG A 568 25.65 -17.01 7.68
C ARG A 568 26.69 -17.68 6.75
N GLY A 569 27.97 -17.55 7.08
CA GLY A 569 29.10 -18.19 6.40
C GLY A 569 29.56 -19.44 7.13
#